data_AF-A0A920MDL9-F1
#
_entry.id   AF-A0A920MDL9-F1
#
_cell.length_a   1.000
_cell.length_b   1.000
_cell.length_c   1.000
_cell.angle_alpha   90.00
_cell.angle_beta   90.00
_cell.angle_gamma   90.00
#
_symmetry.space_group_name_H-M   'P 1'
#
loop_
_entity.id
_entity.type
_entity.pdbx_description
1 polymer ?
#
loop_
_entity_poly.entity_id
_entity_poly.type
_entity_poly.pdbx_seq_one_letter_code
_entity_poly.pdbx_strand_id
1 'polypeptide(L)'
;MREGRESPSIGFSRRLTNGESNPFTLVQWEKRDVTITNWQDDSIVFEQRDVEFPTDWSINASNIVTQKYFWGALDTEQREKSLKDLLNRVVNQIINWGDEGGYFASNDEKGVFADELMSLLLLQKASFNSPVWFNIGVPDIPQQSSACFILSVDDTIDSILNWYVEEGKIFKGGSGSGANLSRIRASSEEISGGGSPSGPVSFMRGADASAGTIKSGGTTRRAAKMVMLDVDHPDIEEFIWAKATEEEEGSCTHRCGF
;
A
#
# COMPACT_ATOMS: atom_id res chain seq x y z
N MET A 1 6.67 41.58 4.56
CA MET A 1 5.79 41.39 3.40
C MET A 1 6.51 40.45 2.45
N ARG A 2 6.04 39.21 2.28
CA ARG A 2 6.58 38.32 1.25
C ARG A 2 5.96 38.73 -0.06
N GLU A 3 6.78 39.16 -1.01
CA GLU A 3 6.38 39.47 -2.38
C GLU A 3 5.62 38.28 -2.98
N GLY A 4 4.49 38.59 -3.63
CA GLY A 4 3.61 37.62 -4.26
C GLY A 4 4.35 36.91 -5.38
N ARG A 5 4.76 35.66 -5.13
CA ARG A 5 4.95 34.71 -6.22
C ARG A 5 3.54 34.44 -6.77
N GLU A 6 3.32 34.76 -8.04
CA GLU A 6 2.24 34.12 -8.80
C GLU A 6 2.51 32.62 -8.74
N SER A 7 1.79 31.93 -7.86
CA SER A 7 1.83 30.48 -7.79
C SER A 7 1.34 29.96 -9.14
N PRO A 8 2.09 29.07 -9.82
CA PRO A 8 1.60 28.46 -11.06
C PRO A 8 0.31 27.71 -10.74
N SER A 9 -0.81 28.21 -11.25
CA SER A 9 -2.11 27.54 -11.12
C SER A 9 -2.28 26.53 -12.24
N ILE A 10 -2.79 25.35 -11.89
CA ILE A 10 -2.97 24.25 -12.84
C ILE A 10 -4.13 24.55 -13.80
N GLY A 11 -5.10 25.38 -13.39
CA GLY A 11 -6.21 25.83 -14.22
C GLY A 11 -7.27 24.74 -14.42
N PHE A 12 -7.84 24.22 -13.32
CA PHE A 12 -8.85 23.17 -13.40
C PHE A 12 -10.18 23.67 -13.98
N SER A 13 -10.73 22.90 -14.92
CA SER A 13 -12.04 23.16 -15.54
C SER A 13 -12.96 21.97 -15.34
N ARG A 14 -14.25 22.23 -15.09
CA ARG A 14 -15.27 21.17 -14.96
C ARG A 14 -15.43 20.39 -16.27
N ARG A 15 -15.58 19.06 -16.16
CA ARG A 15 -15.74 18.12 -17.29
C ARG A 15 -16.86 17.13 -17.03
N LEU A 16 -16.87 16.51 -15.85
CA LEU A 16 -17.86 15.52 -15.43
C LEU A 16 -18.99 16.16 -14.63
N THR A 17 -18.71 17.27 -13.96
CA THR A 17 -19.64 17.95 -13.05
C THR A 17 -20.18 19.25 -13.64
N ASN A 18 -21.36 19.66 -13.20
CA ASN A 18 -22.00 20.92 -13.60
C ASN A 18 -21.81 22.05 -12.58
N GLY A 19 -21.25 21.75 -11.39
CA GLY A 19 -21.08 22.71 -10.29
C GLY A 19 -22.34 23.03 -9.48
N GLU A 20 -23.48 22.44 -9.84
CA GLU A 20 -24.77 22.65 -9.15
C GLU A 20 -25.17 21.45 -8.28
N SER A 21 -24.82 20.24 -8.71
CA SER A 21 -25.19 19.00 -8.03
C SER A 21 -23.97 18.33 -7.39
N ASN A 22 -24.16 17.78 -6.18
CA ASN A 22 -23.14 17.00 -5.50
C ASN A 22 -22.73 15.77 -6.35
N PRO A 23 -21.43 15.46 -6.48
CA PRO A 23 -20.95 14.31 -7.26
C PRO A 23 -21.62 12.97 -6.94
N PHE A 24 -22.03 12.74 -5.69
CA PHE A 24 -22.71 11.50 -5.29
C PHE A 24 -24.12 11.36 -5.92
N THR A 25 -24.71 12.42 -6.46
CA THR A 25 -26.01 12.35 -7.16
C THR A 25 -25.90 11.81 -8.58
N LEU A 26 -24.68 11.60 -9.10
CA LEU A 26 -24.44 11.04 -10.44
C LEU A 26 -24.83 9.55 -10.56
N VAL A 27 -24.98 8.85 -9.43
CA VAL A 27 -25.32 7.42 -9.39
C VAL A 27 -26.45 7.16 -8.40
N GLN A 28 -27.13 6.03 -8.56
CA GLN A 28 -28.13 5.55 -7.61
C GLN A 28 -27.45 4.72 -6.51
N TRP A 29 -27.97 4.82 -5.29
CA TRP A 29 -27.38 4.18 -4.11
C TRP A 29 -28.34 3.16 -3.53
N GLU A 30 -27.78 2.09 -2.99
CA GLU A 30 -28.51 1.12 -2.21
C GLU A 30 -27.71 0.68 -1.00
N LYS A 31 -28.42 0.14 -0.01
CA LYS A 31 -27.82 -0.53 1.12
C LYS A 31 -27.80 -2.03 0.87
N ARG A 32 -26.71 -2.66 1.27
CA ARG A 32 -26.50 -4.11 1.17
C ARG A 32 -25.70 -4.60 2.36
N ASP A 33 -25.84 -5.88 2.67
CA ASP A 33 -25.03 -6.55 3.67
C ASP A 33 -23.83 -7.20 3.00
N VAL A 34 -22.64 -7.02 3.59
CA VAL A 34 -21.41 -7.67 3.15
C VAL A 34 -21.13 -8.84 4.07
N THR A 35 -21.20 -10.06 3.52
CA THR A 35 -20.85 -11.29 4.22
C THR A 35 -19.84 -12.07 3.40
N ILE A 36 -18.73 -12.44 4.03
CA ILE A 36 -17.68 -13.25 3.42
C ILE A 36 -17.59 -14.56 4.21
N THR A 37 -17.84 -15.66 3.52
CA THR A 37 -17.73 -17.01 4.06
C THR A 37 -16.40 -17.65 3.68
N ASN A 38 -15.96 -18.57 4.52
CA ASN A 38 -14.84 -19.45 4.20
C ASN A 38 -15.31 -20.52 3.21
N TRP A 39 -14.54 -20.75 2.16
CA TRP A 39 -14.86 -21.73 1.13
C TRP A 39 -14.77 -23.18 1.62
N GLN A 40 -14.08 -23.45 2.74
CA GLN A 40 -13.88 -24.80 3.26
C GLN A 40 -15.03 -25.31 4.13
N ASP A 41 -15.62 -24.44 4.94
CA ASP A 41 -16.59 -24.81 5.99
C ASP A 41 -17.84 -23.91 6.03
N ASP A 42 -17.98 -23.00 5.06
CA ASP A 42 -19.05 -22.00 4.98
C ASP A 42 -19.16 -21.09 6.23
N SER A 43 -18.17 -21.10 7.12
CA SER A 43 -18.15 -20.23 8.30
C SER A 43 -18.00 -18.76 7.89
N ILE A 44 -18.65 -17.86 8.64
CA ILE A 44 -18.56 -16.42 8.37
C ILE A 44 -17.21 -15.91 8.86
N VAL A 45 -16.37 -15.44 7.93
CA VAL A 45 -15.05 -14.86 8.22
C VAL A 45 -15.17 -13.37 8.50
N PHE A 46 -16.12 -12.70 7.85
CA PHE A 46 -16.34 -11.27 7.98
C PHE A 46 -17.79 -10.94 7.64
N GLU A 47 -18.43 -10.12 8.47
CA GLU A 47 -19.77 -9.58 8.21
C GLU A 47 -19.79 -8.09 8.58
N GLN A 48 -20.36 -7.27 7.71
CA GLN A 48 -20.74 -5.90 8.02
C GLN A 48 -22.06 -5.58 7.30
N ARG A 49 -23.05 -5.20 8.09
CA ARG A 49 -24.41 -4.94 7.61
C ARG A 49 -24.65 -3.48 7.29
N ASP A 50 -25.68 -3.25 6.49
CA ASP A 50 -26.24 -1.93 6.16
C ASP A 50 -25.21 -0.98 5.53
N VAL A 51 -24.33 -1.51 4.68
CA VAL A 51 -23.31 -0.71 3.98
C VAL A 51 -23.86 -0.14 2.67
N GLU A 52 -23.47 1.10 2.36
CA GLU A 52 -24.02 1.86 1.25
C GLU A 52 -23.05 1.92 0.06
N PHE A 53 -23.53 1.50 -1.12
CA PHE A 53 -22.76 1.47 -2.36
C PHE A 53 -23.65 1.90 -3.56
N PRO A 54 -23.03 2.29 -4.69
CA PRO A 54 -23.75 2.45 -5.94
C PRO A 54 -24.40 1.15 -6.41
N THR A 55 -25.60 1.22 -6.99
CA THR A 55 -26.38 0.04 -7.42
C THR A 55 -25.67 -0.81 -8.47
N ASP A 56 -24.83 -0.20 -9.30
CA ASP A 56 -24.07 -0.84 -10.37
C ASP A 56 -22.80 -1.56 -9.88
N TRP A 57 -22.39 -1.36 -8.63
CA TRP A 57 -21.24 -2.07 -8.06
C TRP A 57 -21.55 -3.55 -7.87
N SER A 58 -20.61 -4.40 -8.31
CA SER A 58 -20.70 -5.84 -8.05
C SER A 58 -20.60 -6.16 -6.55
N ILE A 59 -21.24 -7.26 -6.13
CA ILE A 59 -21.16 -7.78 -4.76
C ILE A 59 -19.69 -7.99 -4.34
N ASN A 60 -18.87 -8.55 -5.23
CA ASN A 60 -17.46 -8.78 -4.95
C ASN A 60 -16.69 -7.49 -4.67
N ALA A 61 -16.95 -6.42 -5.44
CA ALA A 61 -16.32 -5.13 -5.22
C ALA A 61 -16.72 -4.52 -3.87
N SER A 62 -18.01 -4.57 -3.52
CA SER A 62 -18.50 -4.13 -2.20
C SER A 62 -17.91 -4.95 -1.06
N ASN A 63 -17.74 -6.27 -1.24
CA ASN A 63 -17.12 -7.15 -0.25
C ASN A 63 -15.65 -6.77 -0.01
N ILE A 64 -14.87 -6.59 -1.08
CA ILE A 64 -13.45 -6.24 -0.98
C ILE A 64 -13.30 -4.86 -0.34
N VAL A 65 -14.08 -3.86 -0.78
CA VAL A 65 -13.97 -2.50 -0.24
C VAL A 65 -14.31 -2.44 1.24
N THR A 66 -15.43 -3.03 1.62
CA THR A 66 -15.85 -3.08 3.02
C THR A 66 -14.83 -3.82 3.88
N GLN A 67 -14.32 -4.97 3.43
CA GLN A 67 -13.37 -5.74 4.25
C GLN A 67 -11.99 -5.09 4.36
N LYS A 68 -11.49 -4.49 3.26
CA LYS A 68 -10.07 -4.09 3.16
C LYS A 68 -9.83 -2.59 3.27
N TYR A 69 -10.76 -1.76 2.83
CA TYR A 69 -10.53 -0.31 2.64
C TYR A 69 -11.34 0.57 3.58
N PHE A 70 -12.48 0.08 4.09
CA PHE A 70 -13.19 0.80 5.14
C PHE A 70 -12.35 0.86 6.42
N TRP A 71 -12.17 2.08 6.91
CA TRP A 71 -11.46 2.37 8.13
C TRP A 71 -12.37 2.21 9.37
N GLY A 72 -11.75 2.04 10.54
CA GLY A 72 -12.41 1.81 11.82
C GLY A 72 -12.58 0.32 12.13
N ALA A 73 -12.54 -0.02 13.43
CA ALA A 73 -12.81 -1.38 13.89
C ALA A 73 -14.30 -1.71 13.75
N LEU A 74 -14.65 -2.98 13.55
CA LEU A 74 -16.06 -3.40 13.53
C LEU A 74 -16.76 -2.98 14.83
N ASP A 75 -18.05 -2.66 14.72
CA ASP A 75 -18.91 -2.21 15.82
C ASP A 75 -18.49 -0.91 16.53
N THR A 76 -17.56 -0.14 15.94
CA THR A 76 -17.19 1.19 16.42
C THR A 76 -17.90 2.31 15.64
N GLU A 77 -18.06 3.48 16.26
CA GLU A 77 -18.63 4.66 15.58
C GLU A 77 -17.76 5.16 14.43
N GLN A 78 -16.45 4.92 14.52
CA GLN A 78 -15.46 5.29 13.50
C GLN A 78 -15.51 4.38 12.27
N ARG A 79 -16.24 3.26 12.32
CA ARG A 79 -16.34 2.33 11.19
C ARG A 79 -17.04 2.98 10.02
N GLU A 80 -16.34 3.08 8.89
CA GLU A 80 -16.93 3.52 7.62
C GLU A 80 -18.03 2.54 7.19
N LYS A 81 -19.16 3.09 6.71
CA LYS A 81 -20.34 2.31 6.31
C LYS A 81 -20.79 2.63 4.89
N SER A 82 -20.26 3.66 4.26
CA SER A 82 -20.58 4.03 2.88
C SER A 82 -19.31 4.18 2.05
N LEU A 83 -19.39 3.87 0.75
CA LEU A 83 -18.36 4.27 -0.20
C LEU A 83 -18.14 5.80 -0.17
N LYS A 84 -19.19 6.58 0.17
CA LYS A 84 -19.07 8.04 0.35
C LYS A 84 -18.07 8.39 1.45
N ASP A 85 -18.06 7.65 2.56
CA ASP A 85 -17.16 7.92 3.69
C ASP A 85 -15.70 7.75 3.25
N LEU A 86 -15.41 6.60 2.63
CA LEU A 86 -14.08 6.28 2.08
C LEU A 86 -13.61 7.33 1.07
N LEU A 87 -14.47 7.69 0.12
CA LEU A 87 -14.13 8.68 -0.91
C LEU A 87 -13.92 10.06 -0.31
N ASN A 88 -14.81 10.50 0.60
CA ASN A 88 -14.67 11.78 1.29
C ASN A 88 -13.37 11.84 2.10
N ARG A 89 -13.03 10.80 2.86
CA ARG A 89 -11.80 10.73 3.65
C ARG A 89 -10.57 10.98 2.78
N VAL A 90 -10.44 10.24 1.68
CA VAL A 90 -9.26 10.33 0.81
C VAL A 90 -9.24 11.64 0.02
N VAL A 91 -10.35 12.00 -0.61
CA VAL A 91 -10.43 13.19 -1.49
C VAL A 91 -10.25 14.47 -0.67
N ASN A 92 -10.89 14.59 0.49
CA ASN A 92 -10.74 15.78 1.34
C ASN A 92 -9.30 15.93 1.84
N GLN A 93 -8.61 14.85 2.20
CA GLN A 93 -7.22 14.94 2.62
C GLN A 93 -6.30 15.41 1.49
N ILE A 94 -6.50 14.90 0.27
CA ILE A 94 -5.75 15.35 -0.92
C ILE A 94 -5.99 16.84 -1.20
N ILE A 95 -7.26 17.28 -1.12
CA ILE A 95 -7.62 18.69 -1.31
C ILE A 95 -6.99 19.56 -0.23
N ASN A 96 -6.99 19.13 1.03
CA ASN A 96 -6.36 19.88 2.12
C ASN A 96 -4.86 20.08 1.89
N TRP A 97 -4.14 19.04 1.47
CA TRP A 97 -2.73 19.19 1.07
C TRP A 97 -2.55 20.09 -0.15
N GLY A 98 -3.45 20.01 -1.12
CA GLY A 98 -3.46 20.90 -2.28
C GLY A 98 -3.59 22.38 -1.86
N ASP A 99 -4.47 22.65 -0.90
CA ASP A 99 -4.73 23.99 -0.37
C ASP A 99 -3.57 24.51 0.49
N GLU A 100 -3.07 23.70 1.41
CA GLU A 100 -1.89 24.00 2.22
C GLU A 100 -0.63 24.24 1.35
N GLY A 101 -0.53 23.50 0.25
CA GLY A 101 0.53 23.65 -0.74
C GLY A 101 0.37 24.86 -1.68
N GLY A 102 -0.78 25.55 -1.63
CA GLY A 102 -1.07 26.69 -2.49
C GLY A 102 -1.21 26.32 -3.98
N TYR A 103 -1.69 25.11 -4.29
CA TYR A 103 -1.84 24.61 -5.66
C TYR A 103 -3.08 25.15 -6.37
N PHE A 104 -4.04 25.71 -5.63
CA PHE A 104 -5.28 26.28 -6.19
C PHE A 104 -5.19 27.81 -6.26
N ALA A 105 -5.55 28.40 -7.40
CA ALA A 105 -5.64 29.85 -7.57
C ALA A 105 -6.83 30.46 -6.81
N SER A 106 -7.88 29.66 -6.58
CA SER A 106 -9.10 30.12 -5.91
C SER A 106 -9.85 28.99 -5.22
N ASN A 107 -10.76 29.36 -4.31
CA ASN A 107 -11.69 28.42 -3.69
C ASN A 107 -12.63 27.75 -4.71
N ASP A 108 -12.96 28.44 -5.81
CA ASP A 108 -13.75 27.85 -6.89
C ASP A 108 -12.96 26.73 -7.58
N GLU A 109 -11.70 26.98 -7.94
CA GLU A 109 -10.82 25.97 -8.54
C GLU A 109 -10.60 24.75 -7.62
N LYS A 110 -10.44 25.00 -6.32
CA LYS A 110 -10.39 23.94 -5.29
C LYS A 110 -11.66 23.09 -5.31
N GLY A 111 -12.84 23.71 -5.40
CA GLY A 111 -14.13 23.02 -5.51
C GLY A 111 -14.26 22.23 -6.81
N VAL A 112 -13.83 22.80 -7.94
CA VAL A 112 -13.79 22.10 -9.23
C VAL A 112 -12.93 20.84 -9.14
N PHE A 113 -11.72 20.96 -8.60
CA PHE A 113 -10.82 19.80 -8.43
C PHE A 113 -11.44 18.72 -7.55
N ALA A 114 -12.05 19.12 -6.43
CA ALA A 114 -12.72 18.21 -5.50
C ALA A 114 -13.83 17.40 -6.19
N ASP A 115 -14.72 18.11 -6.88
CA ASP A 115 -15.89 17.53 -7.52
C ASP A 115 -15.50 16.59 -8.67
N GLU A 116 -14.52 16.99 -9.49
CA GLU A 116 -14.02 16.18 -10.60
C GLU A 116 -13.28 14.94 -10.11
N LEU A 117 -12.42 15.06 -9.09
CA LEU A 117 -11.71 13.92 -8.52
C LEU A 117 -12.70 12.93 -7.88
N MET A 118 -13.68 13.43 -7.12
CA MET A 118 -14.75 12.62 -6.54
C MET A 118 -15.51 11.85 -7.63
N SER A 119 -15.88 12.54 -8.72
CA SER A 119 -16.61 11.95 -9.84
C SER A 119 -15.80 10.89 -10.59
N LEU A 120 -14.50 11.13 -10.80
CA LEU A 120 -13.60 10.16 -11.44
C LEU A 120 -13.51 8.85 -10.65
N LEU A 121 -13.42 8.94 -9.33
CA LEU A 121 -13.33 7.78 -8.45
C LEU A 121 -14.68 7.06 -8.32
N LEU A 122 -15.77 7.83 -8.14
CA LEU A 122 -17.12 7.28 -8.01
C LEU A 122 -17.57 6.52 -9.27
N LEU A 123 -17.31 7.09 -10.45
CA LEU A 123 -17.63 6.50 -11.75
C LEU A 123 -16.58 5.46 -12.21
N GLN A 124 -15.63 5.10 -11.35
CA GLN A 124 -14.57 4.13 -11.63
C GLN A 124 -13.75 4.44 -12.90
N LYS A 125 -13.62 5.72 -13.26
CA LYS A 125 -12.79 6.19 -14.39
C LYS A 125 -11.30 6.23 -14.04
N ALA A 126 -10.99 6.28 -12.75
CA ALA A 126 -9.66 6.16 -12.19
C ALA A 126 -9.73 5.46 -10.83
N SER A 127 -8.61 4.93 -10.36
CA SER A 127 -8.49 4.40 -9.00
C SER A 127 -7.07 4.62 -8.50
N PHE A 128 -6.94 4.86 -7.19
CA PHE A 128 -5.63 4.92 -6.56
C PHE A 128 -5.10 3.52 -6.22
N ASN A 129 -3.80 3.44 -5.99
CA ASN A 129 -3.18 2.25 -5.41
C ASN A 129 -3.70 1.99 -3.98
N SER A 130 -3.53 0.77 -3.48
CA SER A 130 -4.09 0.37 -2.18
C SER A 130 -3.63 1.20 -0.97
N PRO A 131 -2.33 1.56 -0.80
CA PRO A 131 -1.89 2.45 0.29
C PRO A 131 -2.65 3.76 0.42
N VAL A 132 -3.07 4.35 -0.70
CA VAL A 132 -3.89 5.58 -0.67
C VAL A 132 -5.22 5.31 0.08
N TRP A 133 -5.90 4.22 -0.26
CA TRP A 133 -7.17 3.85 0.37
C TRP A 133 -7.01 3.45 1.84
N PHE A 134 -5.91 2.78 2.19
CA PHE A 134 -5.63 2.35 3.56
C PHE A 134 -5.31 3.51 4.50
N ASN A 135 -4.50 4.46 4.04
CA ASN A 135 -3.78 5.35 4.94
C ASN A 135 -4.27 6.80 4.91
N ILE A 136 -4.71 7.28 3.75
CA ILE A 136 -4.88 8.70 3.53
C ILE A 136 -6.16 9.20 4.21
N GLY A 137 -6.01 10.27 5.00
CA GLY A 137 -7.09 10.88 5.77
C GLY A 137 -7.45 10.13 7.05
N VAL A 138 -6.74 9.06 7.39
CA VAL A 138 -6.93 8.35 8.66
C VAL A 138 -6.13 9.03 9.78
N PRO A 139 -6.73 9.30 10.95
CA PRO A 139 -6.02 9.93 12.06
C PRO A 139 -4.94 9.04 12.65
N ASP A 140 -3.87 9.66 13.14
CA ASP A 140 -2.79 9.03 13.92
C ASP A 140 -2.02 7.88 13.25
N ILE A 141 -2.15 7.73 11.92
CA ILE A 141 -1.35 6.80 11.13
C ILE A 141 -0.49 7.53 10.09
N PRO A 142 0.68 6.98 9.72
CA PRO A 142 1.49 7.53 8.65
C PRO A 142 0.71 7.63 7.34
N GLN A 143 0.75 8.80 6.70
CA GLN A 143 0.04 9.11 5.46
C GLN A 143 0.78 8.56 4.21
N GLN A 144 1.09 7.26 4.22
CA GLN A 144 1.87 6.61 3.16
C GLN A 144 0.99 6.32 1.92
N SER A 145 1.26 7.02 0.82
CA SER A 145 0.50 6.94 -0.44
C SER A 145 1.19 6.16 -1.56
N SER A 146 2.50 5.91 -1.42
CA SER A 146 3.29 5.23 -2.46
C SER A 146 3.28 3.73 -2.22
N ALA A 147 3.01 2.93 -3.26
CA ALA A 147 2.98 1.47 -3.15
C ALA A 147 4.35 0.80 -3.37
N CYS A 148 5.30 1.50 -3.98
CA CYS A 148 6.58 0.94 -4.41
C CYS A 148 7.73 1.81 -3.91
N PHE A 149 8.71 1.18 -3.28
CA PHE A 149 9.94 1.82 -2.80
C PHE A 149 11.15 1.06 -3.31
N ILE A 150 12.22 1.78 -3.66
CA ILE A 150 13.51 1.19 -4.01
C ILE A 150 14.53 1.63 -2.95
N LEU A 151 15.21 0.65 -2.35
CA LEU A 151 16.17 0.85 -1.28
C LEU A 151 17.57 0.55 -1.80
N SER A 152 18.52 1.43 -1.49
CA SER A 152 19.93 1.18 -1.73
C SER A 152 20.53 0.48 -0.52
N VAL A 153 21.32 -0.56 -0.76
CA VAL A 153 22.05 -1.28 0.28
C VAL A 153 23.54 -1.21 -0.07
N ASP A 154 24.34 -0.74 0.87
CA ASP A 154 25.80 -0.69 0.75
C ASP A 154 26.43 -1.86 1.51
N ASP A 155 27.69 -2.18 1.17
CA ASP A 155 28.46 -3.26 1.78
C ASP A 155 29.01 -2.89 3.17
N THR A 156 28.10 -2.55 4.07
CA THR A 156 28.37 -2.28 5.49
C THR A 156 27.24 -2.86 6.31
N ILE A 157 27.56 -3.39 7.49
CA ILE A 157 26.53 -3.95 8.39
C ILE A 157 25.48 -2.91 8.76
N ASP A 158 25.87 -1.65 8.98
CA ASP A 158 24.93 -0.57 9.29
C ASP A 158 23.92 -0.34 8.15
N SER A 159 24.36 -0.35 6.89
CA SER A 159 23.48 -0.19 5.74
C SER A 159 22.55 -1.40 5.57
N ILE A 160 23.06 -2.61 5.74
CA ILE A 160 22.29 -3.86 5.65
C ILE A 160 21.23 -3.94 6.76
N LEU A 161 21.56 -3.60 8.00
CA LEU A 161 20.60 -3.60 9.10
C LEU A 161 19.58 -2.46 8.95
N ASN A 162 20.01 -1.30 8.45
CA ASN A 162 19.10 -0.20 8.16
C ASN A 162 18.10 -0.55 7.05
N TRP A 163 18.51 -1.36 6.05
CA TRP A 163 17.59 -1.90 5.05
C TRP A 163 16.42 -2.65 5.70
N TYR A 164 16.67 -3.48 6.71
CA TYR A 164 15.61 -4.23 7.41
C TYR A 164 14.65 -3.29 8.17
N VAL A 165 15.20 -2.24 8.79
CA VAL A 165 14.43 -1.23 9.51
C VAL A 165 13.50 -0.47 8.55
N GLU A 166 14.04 0.01 7.43
CA GLU A 166 13.28 0.78 6.46
C GLU A 166 12.18 -0.06 5.80
N GLU A 167 12.49 -1.29 5.42
CA GLU A 167 11.47 -2.21 4.91
C GLU A 167 10.37 -2.52 5.91
N GLY A 168 10.72 -2.73 7.18
CA GLY A 168 9.71 -2.99 8.20
C GLY A 168 8.70 -1.85 8.33
N LYS A 169 9.17 -0.60 8.22
CA LYS A 169 8.29 0.59 8.19
C LYS A 169 7.45 0.63 6.91
N ILE A 170 8.06 0.38 5.74
CA ILE A 170 7.39 0.37 4.43
C ILE A 170 6.27 -0.68 4.40
N PHE A 171 6.54 -1.89 4.88
CA PHE A 171 5.57 -2.98 4.98
C PHE A 171 4.45 -2.65 5.96
N LYS A 172 4.79 -2.11 7.14
CA LYS A 172 3.78 -1.64 8.10
C LYS A 172 2.80 -0.64 7.45
N GLY A 173 3.29 0.24 6.56
CA GLY A 173 2.48 1.17 5.79
C GLY A 173 1.72 0.58 4.59
N GLY A 174 1.79 -0.73 4.34
CA GLY A 174 0.99 -1.38 3.29
C GLY A 174 1.66 -1.46 1.92
N SER A 175 2.95 -1.17 1.83
CA SER A 175 3.68 -1.00 0.54
C SER A 175 4.75 -2.05 0.33
N GLY A 176 5.28 -2.16 -0.88
CA GLY A 176 6.35 -3.08 -1.23
C GLY A 176 7.71 -2.40 -1.42
N SER A 177 8.77 -3.17 -1.29
CA SER A 177 10.16 -2.72 -1.44
C SER A 177 10.90 -3.49 -2.55
N GLY A 178 11.89 -2.84 -3.15
CA GLY A 178 12.87 -3.45 -4.04
C GLY A 178 14.28 -3.06 -3.61
N ALA A 179 15.24 -3.99 -3.66
CA ALA A 179 16.66 -3.70 -3.41
C ALA A 179 17.55 -4.46 -4.39
N ASN A 180 18.63 -3.84 -4.86
CA ASN A 180 19.72 -4.51 -5.55
C ASN A 180 20.85 -4.77 -4.55
N LEU A 181 21.21 -6.04 -4.33
CA LEU A 181 22.21 -6.45 -3.35
C LEU A 181 23.60 -6.66 -3.94
N SER A 182 23.82 -6.38 -5.23
CA SER A 182 25.10 -6.62 -5.93
C SER A 182 26.26 -5.78 -5.41
N ARG A 183 25.97 -4.78 -4.56
CA ARG A 183 26.99 -3.99 -3.87
C ARG A 183 27.58 -4.75 -2.68
N ILE A 184 26.83 -5.67 -2.08
CA ILE A 184 27.31 -6.49 -0.95
C ILE A 184 28.34 -7.47 -1.49
N ARG A 185 29.47 -7.59 -0.79
CA ARG A 185 30.54 -8.52 -1.18
C ARG A 185 30.07 -9.97 -1.23
N ALA A 186 30.69 -10.76 -2.09
CA ALA A 186 30.36 -12.17 -2.19
C ALA A 186 30.76 -12.99 -0.96
N SER A 187 30.11 -14.14 -0.78
CA SER A 187 30.40 -15.12 0.29
C SER A 187 31.84 -15.65 0.26
N SER A 188 32.49 -15.59 -0.91
CA SER A 188 33.85 -16.06 -1.15
C SER A 188 34.94 -14.99 -0.98
N GLU A 189 34.56 -13.73 -0.71
CA GLU A 189 35.51 -12.62 -0.52
C GLU A 189 36.08 -12.58 0.90
N GLU A 190 37.03 -11.67 1.18
CA GLU A 190 37.60 -11.50 2.52
C GLU A 190 36.90 -10.36 3.29
N ILE A 191 36.86 -10.48 4.63
CA ILE A 191 36.48 -9.39 5.54
C ILE A 191 37.70 -8.89 6.32
N SER A 192 37.77 -7.57 6.53
CA SER A 192 38.90 -6.88 7.16
C SER A 192 39.19 -7.32 8.61
N GLY A 193 38.25 -8.02 9.26
CA GLY A 193 38.38 -8.58 10.61
C GLY A 193 38.77 -10.05 10.67
N GLY A 194 38.96 -10.72 9.51
CA GLY A 194 39.14 -12.17 9.42
C GLY A 194 37.82 -12.96 9.43
N GLY A 195 37.81 -14.10 8.74
CA GLY A 195 36.61 -14.92 8.51
C GLY A 195 36.06 -14.82 7.09
N SER A 196 34.94 -15.48 6.83
CA SER A 196 34.25 -15.46 5.55
C SER A 196 32.96 -14.62 5.65
N PRO A 197 32.70 -13.69 4.70
CA PRO A 197 31.44 -12.99 4.59
C PRO A 197 30.28 -13.97 4.40
N SER A 198 29.09 -13.57 4.85
CA SER A 198 27.87 -14.37 4.63
C SER A 198 27.33 -14.27 3.20
N GLY A 199 27.70 -13.23 2.44
CA GLY A 199 27.18 -12.95 1.11
C GLY A 199 25.75 -12.38 1.09
N PRO A 200 25.30 -11.78 -0.04
CA PRO A 200 23.98 -11.18 -0.19
C PRO A 200 22.82 -12.16 0.00
N VAL A 201 22.94 -13.43 -0.39
CA VAL A 201 21.85 -14.42 -0.30
C VAL A 201 21.52 -14.73 1.17
N SER A 202 22.52 -14.79 2.04
CA SER A 202 22.32 -14.99 3.49
C SER A 202 21.58 -13.82 4.13
N PHE A 203 21.98 -12.58 3.83
CA PHE A 203 21.27 -11.39 4.31
C PHE A 203 19.85 -11.31 3.75
N MET A 204 19.65 -11.68 2.49
CA MET A 204 18.30 -11.77 1.89
C MET A 204 17.39 -12.73 2.69
N ARG A 205 17.87 -13.92 3.05
CA ARG A 205 17.11 -14.88 3.88
C ARG A 205 16.73 -14.26 5.23
N GLY A 206 17.66 -13.57 5.88
CA GLY A 206 17.39 -12.84 7.13
C GLY A 206 16.34 -11.74 6.97
N ALA A 207 16.40 -10.97 5.88
CA ALA A 207 15.42 -9.94 5.55
C ALA A 207 14.03 -10.53 5.25
N ASP A 208 13.96 -11.68 4.57
CA ASP A 208 12.71 -12.39 4.27
C ASP A 208 12.03 -12.91 5.54
N ALA A 209 12.80 -13.55 6.43
CA ALA A 209 12.32 -13.97 7.74
C ALA A 209 11.77 -12.79 8.57
N SER A 210 12.48 -11.66 8.57
CA SER A 210 12.01 -10.42 9.20
C SER A 210 10.69 -9.94 8.60
N ALA A 211 10.60 -9.88 7.27
CA ALA A 211 9.39 -9.48 6.55
C ALA A 211 8.18 -10.39 6.85
N GLY A 212 8.41 -11.70 6.99
CA GLY A 212 7.38 -12.69 7.31
C GLY A 212 6.67 -12.45 8.65
N THR A 213 7.30 -11.75 9.58
CA THR A 213 6.71 -11.40 10.88
C THR A 213 5.80 -10.16 10.83
N ILE A 214 5.90 -9.36 9.76
CA ILE A 214 5.24 -8.06 9.65
C ILE A 214 3.95 -8.20 8.83
N LYS A 215 2.81 -7.90 9.45
CA LYS A 215 1.52 -7.79 8.76
C LYS A 215 1.43 -6.44 8.08
N SER A 216 1.28 -6.44 6.75
CA SER A 216 1.36 -5.23 5.94
C SER A 216 0.08 -4.40 6.04
N GLY A 217 0.19 -3.10 6.35
CA GLY A 217 -0.93 -2.14 6.32
C GLY A 217 -2.05 -2.42 7.34
N GLY A 218 -1.73 -3.04 8.49
CA GLY A 218 -2.72 -3.39 9.52
C GLY A 218 -3.79 -4.40 9.08
N THR A 219 -3.67 -4.96 7.88
CA THR A 219 -4.59 -5.93 7.28
C THR A 219 -3.88 -7.28 7.09
N THR A 220 -4.59 -8.32 6.65
CA THR A 220 -4.06 -9.68 6.45
C THR A 220 -3.09 -9.83 5.25
N ARG A 221 -2.55 -8.74 4.71
CA ARG A 221 -1.66 -8.77 3.53
C ARG A 221 -0.22 -9.11 3.97
N ARG A 222 0.43 -10.00 3.21
CA ARG A 222 1.86 -10.30 3.37
C ARG A 222 2.71 -9.17 2.78
N ALA A 223 3.88 -8.93 3.38
CA ALA A 223 4.90 -8.06 2.82
C ALA A 223 5.28 -8.51 1.40
N ALA A 224 5.59 -7.56 0.53
CA ALA A 224 6.00 -7.83 -0.85
C ALA A 224 7.38 -7.20 -1.09
N LYS A 225 8.33 -8.03 -1.54
CA LYS A 225 9.73 -7.68 -1.72
C LYS A 225 10.22 -8.14 -3.08
N MET A 226 11.04 -7.31 -3.72
CA MET A 226 11.87 -7.68 -4.85
C MET A 226 13.34 -7.56 -4.45
N VAL A 227 14.13 -8.59 -4.71
CA VAL A 227 15.58 -8.56 -4.55
C VAL A 227 16.20 -8.83 -5.91
N MET A 228 17.23 -8.06 -6.25
CA MET A 228 18.00 -8.22 -7.46
C MET A 228 19.46 -8.51 -7.12
N LEU A 229 20.07 -9.34 -7.95
CA LEU A 229 21.50 -9.59 -7.98
C LEU A 229 21.95 -9.59 -9.44
N ASP A 230 23.02 -8.87 -9.73
CA ASP A 230 23.57 -8.70 -11.06
C ASP A 230 24.19 -10.03 -11.52
N VAL A 231 24.11 -10.31 -12.82
CA VAL A 231 24.43 -11.63 -13.37
C VAL A 231 25.91 -12.02 -13.24
N ASP A 232 26.78 -11.04 -13.08
CA ASP A 232 28.23 -11.18 -12.90
C ASP A 232 28.65 -11.25 -11.42
N HIS A 233 27.69 -11.16 -10.49
CA HIS A 233 27.97 -11.31 -9.06
C HIS A 233 28.43 -12.75 -8.75
N PRO A 234 29.50 -12.97 -7.95
CA PRO A 234 30.02 -14.33 -7.71
C PRO A 234 29.00 -15.30 -7.08
N ASP A 235 28.07 -14.79 -6.27
CA ASP A 235 26.99 -15.59 -5.65
C ASP A 235 25.72 -15.73 -6.52
N ILE A 236 25.78 -15.43 -7.82
CA ILE A 236 24.61 -15.46 -8.72
C ILE A 236 23.95 -16.84 -8.81
N GLU A 237 24.74 -17.92 -8.84
CA GLU A 237 24.19 -19.28 -8.91
C GLU A 237 23.40 -19.63 -7.65
N GLU A 238 23.91 -19.25 -6.47
CA GLU A 238 23.18 -19.43 -5.20
C GLU A 238 21.87 -18.62 -5.22
N PHE A 239 21.91 -17.39 -5.70
CA PHE A 239 20.72 -16.54 -5.80
C PHE A 239 19.64 -17.11 -6.73
N ILE A 240 20.03 -17.68 -7.88
CA ILE A 240 19.11 -18.31 -8.83
C ILE A 240 18.38 -19.50 -8.18
N TRP A 241 19.11 -20.32 -7.43
CA TRP A 241 18.56 -21.54 -6.80
C TRP A 241 17.88 -21.29 -5.45
N ALA A 242 18.08 -20.13 -4.83
CA ALA A 242 17.65 -19.84 -3.47
C ALA A 242 16.19 -20.26 -3.18
N LYS A 243 15.22 -19.87 -4.02
CA LYS A 243 13.81 -20.21 -3.79
C LYS A 243 13.49 -21.70 -3.89
N ALA A 244 14.16 -22.42 -4.79
CA ALA A 244 13.96 -23.86 -4.95
C ALA A 244 14.50 -24.62 -3.73
N THR A 245 15.68 -24.23 -3.24
CA THR A 245 16.27 -24.80 -2.02
C THR A 245 15.39 -24.57 -0.79
N GLU A 246 14.87 -23.35 -0.60
CA GLU A 246 13.96 -23.05 0.53
C GLU A 246 12.68 -23.89 0.48
N GLU A 247 12.14 -24.17 -0.73
CA GLU A 247 10.96 -25.03 -0.89
C GLU A 247 11.25 -26.49 -0.55
N GLU A 248 12.43 -27.00 -0.94
CA GLU A 248 12.87 -28.36 -0.58
C GLU A 248 13.04 -28.51 0.94
N GLU A 249 13.66 -27.52 1.60
CA GLU A 249 13.83 -27.48 3.06
C GLU A 249 12.49 -27.42 3.80
N GLY A 250 11.57 -26.57 3.33
CA GLY A 250 10.22 -26.47 3.88
C GLY A 250 9.42 -27.77 3.71
N SER A 251 9.50 -28.40 2.54
CA SER A 251 8.85 -29.68 2.24
C SER A 251 9.39 -30.82 3.12
N CYS A 252 10.71 -30.85 3.35
CA CYS A 252 11.34 -31.78 4.27
C CYS A 252 10.86 -31.58 5.71
N THR A 253 10.79 -30.34 6.16
CA THR A 253 10.34 -29.98 7.52
C THR A 253 8.90 -30.40 7.76
N HIS A 254 8.01 -30.14 6.79
CA HIS A 254 6.59 -30.55 6.85
C HIS A 254 6.44 -32.08 6.88
N ARG A 255 7.25 -32.82 6.11
CA ARG A 255 7.27 -34.29 6.12
C ARG A 255 7.77 -34.87 7.44
N CYS A 256 8.63 -34.16 8.15
CA CYS A 256 9.14 -34.54 9.46
C CYS A 256 8.17 -34.20 10.61
N GLY A 257 7.00 -33.61 10.32
CA GLY A 257 5.96 -33.34 11.33
C GLY A 257 6.21 -32.11 12.19
N PHE A 258 7.03 -31.17 11.71
CA PHE A 258 7.22 -29.84 12.31
C PHE A 258 6.32 -28.79 11.65
#